data_AF-A0A5C6U354-F1
#
_entry.id   AF-A0A5C6U354-F1
#
_cell.length_a   1.000
_cell.length_b   1.000
_cell.length_c   1.000
_cell.angle_alpha   90.00
_cell.angle_beta   90.00
_cell.angle_gamma   90.00
#
_symmetry.space_group_name_H-M   'P 1'
#
loop_
_entity.id
_entity.type
_entity.pdbx_description
1 polymer ?
#
loop_
_entity_poly.entity_id
_entity_poly.type
_entity_poly.pdbx_seq_one_letter_code
_entity_poly.pdbx_strand_id
1 'polypeptide(L)'
;MLLMMLATRVHTLRIAPHTGWLAAGVVLTVAANAALWIAPPLACALLAALALAAALMAGCRPMRARAPLAGLVLLALPWIASLQYYGGFPLRVITAQASAGLLQGMGIAAERSGTAMLVQGRLVIVDAPCSGVQMAWMAWFCACAVAALVSLRDRDFLRRLPWIGAIVLAGNVLRNTVLVALESRPQGLAAALHEGIGLAALALVCAAVVGVMAGPQAKGGRRETMV
;
A
#
# COMPACT_ATOMS: atom_id res chain seq x y z
N MET A 1 -5.04 -14.48 5.46
CA MET A 1 -4.20 -14.69 4.26
C MET A 1 -2.78 -15.16 4.60
N LEU A 2 -2.03 -14.46 5.45
CA LEU A 2 -0.66 -14.87 5.85
C LEU A 2 -0.59 -16.34 6.33
N LEU A 3 -1.49 -16.74 7.23
CA LEU A 3 -1.59 -18.12 7.73
C LEU A 3 -1.90 -19.13 6.60
N MET A 4 -2.78 -18.79 5.66
CA MET A 4 -3.11 -19.63 4.51
C MET A 4 -1.89 -19.80 3.58
N MET A 5 -1.10 -18.75 3.38
CA MET A 5 0.13 -18.81 2.59
C MET A 5 1.23 -19.60 3.28
N LEU A 6 1.29 -19.57 4.61
CA LEU A 6 2.20 -20.42 5.39
C LEU A 6 1.76 -21.89 5.36
N ALA A 7 0.47 -22.17 5.51
CA ALA A 7 -0.09 -23.51 5.45
C ALA A 7 0.17 -24.17 4.10
N THR A 8 -0.05 -23.45 3.00
CA THR A 8 0.25 -23.94 1.63
C THR A 8 1.74 -24.15 1.39
N ARG A 9 2.64 -23.61 2.24
CA ARG A 9 4.09 -23.72 2.12
C ARG A 9 4.73 -24.51 3.27
N VAL A 10 3.95 -25.26 4.04
CA VAL A 10 4.44 -26.05 5.19
C VAL A 10 5.57 -27.03 4.81
N HIS A 11 5.53 -27.56 3.58
CA HIS A 11 6.55 -28.45 3.01
C HIS A 11 7.90 -27.75 2.73
N THR A 12 7.94 -26.42 2.75
CA THR A 12 9.17 -25.61 2.57
C THR A 12 9.80 -25.17 3.90
N LEU A 13 9.21 -25.54 5.03
CA LEU A 13 9.77 -25.27 6.34
C LEU A 13 11.07 -26.04 6.54
N ARG A 14 12.05 -25.41 7.19
CA ARG A 14 13.29 -26.05 7.58
C ARG A 14 13.03 -26.95 8.79
N ILE A 15 13.69 -28.10 8.81
CA ILE A 15 13.69 -29.03 9.95
C ILE A 15 14.45 -28.39 11.13
N ALA A 16 15.53 -27.65 10.84
CA ALA A 16 16.26 -26.85 11.83
C ALA A 16 16.11 -25.35 11.51
N PRO A 17 15.60 -24.53 12.45
CA PRO A 17 15.41 -23.10 12.22
C PRO A 17 16.75 -22.36 12.12
N HIS A 18 16.76 -21.27 11.37
CA HIS A 18 17.95 -20.45 11.22
C HIS A 18 18.20 -19.64 12.51
N THR A 19 19.28 -19.95 13.22
CA THR A 19 19.61 -19.39 14.54
C THR A 19 19.69 -17.87 14.55
N GLY A 20 20.23 -17.26 13.48
CA GLY A 20 20.34 -15.80 13.39
C GLY A 20 18.98 -15.08 13.31
N TRP A 21 17.98 -15.69 12.66
CA TRP A 21 16.64 -15.09 12.56
C TRP A 21 15.84 -15.29 13.85
N LEU A 22 16.03 -16.42 14.53
CA LEU A 22 15.50 -16.64 15.87
C LEU A 22 16.09 -15.65 16.87
N ALA A 23 17.41 -15.48 16.88
CA ALA A 23 18.08 -14.52 17.75
C ALA A 23 17.57 -13.09 17.50
N ALA A 24 17.43 -12.69 16.22
CA ALA A 24 16.84 -11.41 15.87
C ALA A 24 15.39 -11.28 16.37
N GLY A 25 14.56 -12.31 16.22
CA GLY A 25 13.20 -12.34 16.74
C GLY A 25 13.14 -12.17 18.27
N VAL A 26 14.03 -12.84 19.00
CA VAL A 26 14.13 -12.73 20.47
C VAL A 26 14.56 -11.31 20.87
N VAL A 27 15.61 -10.78 20.26
CA VAL A 27 16.10 -9.42 20.54
C VAL A 27 15.01 -8.38 20.27
N LEU A 28 14.30 -8.48 19.13
CA LEU A 28 13.20 -7.58 18.80
C LEU A 28 12.02 -7.70 19.76
N THR A 29 11.74 -8.91 20.26
CA THR A 29 10.69 -9.12 21.28
C THR A 29 11.06 -8.47 22.61
N VAL A 30 12.31 -8.64 23.06
CA VAL A 30 12.81 -7.99 24.28
C VAL A 30 12.79 -6.47 24.10
N ALA A 31 13.25 -5.97 22.96
CA ALA A 31 13.22 -4.55 22.63
C ALA A 31 11.79 -3.98 22.60
N ALA A 32 10.81 -4.72 22.03
CA ALA A 32 9.41 -4.30 22.01
C ALA A 32 8.83 -4.16 23.43
N ASN A 33 9.16 -5.08 24.34
CA ASN A 33 8.72 -5.03 25.74
C ASN A 33 9.42 -3.92 26.51
N ALA A 34 10.74 -3.74 26.32
CA ALA A 34 11.48 -2.63 26.94
C ALA A 34 10.99 -1.26 26.43
N ALA A 35 10.61 -1.16 25.16
CA ALA A 35 10.10 0.05 24.55
C ALA A 35 8.74 0.49 25.13
N LEU A 36 7.94 -0.41 25.73
CA LEU A 36 6.67 -0.04 26.37
C LEU A 36 6.82 1.02 27.48
N TRP A 37 8.02 1.14 28.05
CA TRP A 37 8.32 2.10 29.12
C TRP A 37 8.61 3.52 28.62
N ILE A 38 8.91 3.70 27.33
CA ILE A 38 9.47 4.97 26.81
C ILE A 38 8.81 5.39 25.49
N ALA A 39 8.41 4.43 24.66
CA ALA A 39 7.95 4.68 23.30
C ALA A 39 6.41 4.55 23.19
N PRO A 40 5.79 5.23 22.20
CA PRO A 40 4.38 5.06 21.91
C PRO A 40 4.03 3.60 21.57
N PRO A 41 2.78 3.15 21.84
CA PRO A 41 2.35 1.77 21.58
C PRO A 41 2.56 1.31 20.14
N LEU A 42 2.48 2.22 19.17
CA LEU A 42 2.69 1.93 17.75
C LEU A 42 4.13 1.55 17.41
N ALA A 43 5.12 2.19 18.07
CA ALA A 43 6.52 1.84 17.90
C ALA A 43 6.82 0.45 18.50
N CYS A 44 6.22 0.15 19.65
CA CYS A 44 6.29 -1.18 20.27
C CYS A 44 5.65 -2.25 19.37
N ALA A 45 4.48 -1.96 18.81
CA ALA A 45 3.79 -2.85 17.87
C ALA A 45 4.64 -3.11 16.61
N LEU A 46 5.33 -2.10 16.08
CA LEU A 46 6.25 -2.27 14.95
C LEU A 46 7.38 -3.24 15.27
N LEU A 47 8.02 -3.09 16.43
CA LEU A 47 9.07 -4.00 16.88
C LEU A 47 8.54 -5.43 17.04
N ALA A 48 7.37 -5.60 17.63
CA ALA A 48 6.71 -6.90 17.76
C ALA A 48 6.36 -7.52 16.40
N ALA A 49 5.92 -6.72 15.43
CA ALA A 49 5.64 -7.16 14.07
C ALA A 49 6.91 -7.65 13.36
N LEU A 50 8.01 -6.91 13.51
CA LEU A 50 9.32 -7.30 12.97
C LEU A 50 9.84 -8.57 13.66
N ALA A 51 9.61 -8.73 14.97
CA ALA A 51 9.93 -9.95 15.70
C ALA A 51 9.17 -11.16 15.12
N LEU A 52 7.87 -11.01 14.87
CA LEU A 52 7.05 -12.04 14.24
C LEU A 52 7.55 -12.35 12.82
N ALA A 53 7.87 -11.35 12.02
CA ALA A 53 8.43 -11.54 10.68
C ALA A 53 9.78 -12.30 10.74
N ALA A 54 10.66 -11.96 11.68
CA ALA A 54 11.93 -12.64 11.90
C ALA A 54 11.73 -14.11 12.32
N ALA A 55 10.81 -14.39 13.24
CA ALA A 55 10.47 -15.74 13.65
C ALA A 55 9.94 -16.58 12.49
N LEU A 56 9.03 -16.02 11.67
CA LEU A 56 8.53 -16.69 10.47
C LEU A 56 9.65 -16.97 9.46
N MET A 57 10.55 -16.00 9.24
CA MET A 57 11.70 -16.16 8.35
C MET A 57 12.71 -17.20 8.85
N ALA A 58 12.80 -17.43 10.16
CA ALA A 58 13.69 -18.43 10.73
C ALA A 58 13.29 -19.87 10.37
N GLY A 59 11.98 -20.13 10.30
CA GLY A 59 11.42 -21.43 9.95
C GLY A 59 11.37 -21.69 8.43
N CYS A 60 11.38 -20.64 7.60
CA CYS A 60 11.30 -20.80 6.15
C CYS A 60 12.67 -21.09 5.50
N ARG A 61 12.70 -21.95 4.48
CA ARG A 61 13.82 -21.99 3.51
C ARG A 61 13.99 -20.61 2.84
N PRO A 62 15.13 -20.32 2.17
CA PRO A 62 15.29 -19.05 1.45
C PRO A 62 14.16 -18.86 0.43
N MET A 63 13.13 -18.13 0.83
CA MET A 63 12.01 -17.79 -0.04
C MET A 63 12.43 -16.66 -0.94
N ARG A 64 12.04 -16.75 -2.21
CA ARG A 64 12.24 -15.66 -3.18
C ARG A 64 11.45 -14.40 -2.78
N ALA A 65 10.37 -14.56 -1.99
CA ALA A 65 9.42 -13.51 -1.62
C ALA A 65 9.41 -13.21 -0.09
N ARG A 66 10.56 -12.88 0.50
CA ARG A 66 10.62 -12.47 1.92
C ARG A 66 10.11 -11.05 2.11
N ALA A 67 10.46 -10.12 1.22
CA ALA A 67 10.04 -8.73 1.30
C ALA A 67 8.50 -8.57 1.18
N PRO A 68 7.80 -9.26 0.26
CA PRO A 68 6.33 -9.27 0.25
C PRO A 68 5.71 -9.79 1.54
N LEU A 69 6.25 -10.86 2.14
CA LEU A 69 5.74 -11.40 3.40
C LEU A 69 5.96 -10.44 4.57
N ALA A 70 7.13 -9.83 4.66
CA ALA A 70 7.40 -8.77 5.64
C ALA A 70 6.43 -7.59 5.46
N GLY A 71 6.15 -7.19 4.21
CA GLY A 71 5.16 -6.17 3.89
C GLY A 71 3.75 -6.52 4.39
N LEU A 72 3.30 -7.78 4.25
CA LEU A 72 2.01 -8.23 4.79
C LEU A 72 1.97 -8.16 6.32
N VAL A 73 3.07 -8.51 7.00
CA VAL A 73 3.16 -8.42 8.47
C VAL A 73 3.10 -6.95 8.91
N LEU A 74 3.81 -6.05 8.23
CA LEU A 74 3.78 -4.62 8.53
C LEU A 74 2.41 -3.99 8.25
N LEU A 75 1.74 -4.39 7.16
CA LEU A 75 0.41 -3.89 6.80
C LEU A 75 -0.71 -4.40 7.72
N ALA A 76 -0.47 -5.47 8.48
CA ALA A 76 -1.41 -5.96 9.49
C ALA A 76 -1.53 -5.02 10.70
N LEU A 77 -0.58 -4.09 10.87
CA LEU A 77 -0.63 -3.11 11.95
C LEU A 77 -1.64 -2.01 11.62
N PRO A 78 -2.25 -1.38 12.65
CA PRO A 78 -3.23 -0.30 12.49
C PRO A 78 -2.58 1.04 12.09
N TRP A 79 -1.72 1.07 11.07
CA TRP A 79 -1.04 2.27 10.58
C TRP A 79 -1.97 3.29 9.94
N ILE A 80 -3.16 2.88 9.51
CA ILE A 80 -4.06 3.70 8.69
C ILE A 80 -4.35 5.04 9.36
N ALA A 81 -4.66 5.06 10.65
CA ALA A 81 -4.96 6.30 11.37
C ALA A 81 -3.76 7.26 11.39
N SER A 82 -2.56 6.73 11.66
CA SER A 82 -1.32 7.54 11.67
C SER A 82 -0.98 8.06 10.28
N LEU A 83 -1.12 7.22 9.24
CA LEU A 83 -0.89 7.63 7.86
C LEU A 83 -1.90 8.67 7.39
N GLN A 84 -3.17 8.56 7.79
CA GLN A 84 -4.18 9.57 7.49
C GLN A 84 -3.90 10.91 8.19
N TYR A 85 -3.36 10.87 9.40
CA TYR A 85 -3.04 12.06 10.17
C TYR A 85 -1.78 12.77 9.63
N TYR A 86 -0.64 12.06 9.55
CA TYR A 86 0.64 12.65 9.14
C TYR A 86 0.82 12.71 7.62
N GLY A 87 0.45 11.65 6.91
CA GLY A 87 0.60 11.56 5.45
C GLY A 87 -0.60 12.07 4.67
N GLY A 88 -1.78 12.14 5.29
CA GLY A 88 -3.01 12.51 4.59
C GLY A 88 -3.04 13.96 4.13
N PHE A 89 -2.48 14.91 4.91
CA PHE A 89 -2.40 16.32 4.51
C PHE A 89 -1.54 16.54 3.26
N PRO A 90 -0.26 16.14 3.21
CA PRO A 90 0.56 16.37 2.01
C PRO A 90 -0.02 15.66 0.77
N LEU A 91 -0.55 14.45 0.94
CA LEU A 91 -1.21 13.73 -0.17
C LEU A 91 -2.45 14.47 -0.68
N ARG A 92 -3.27 15.05 0.21
CA ARG A 92 -4.42 15.88 -0.20
C ARG A 92 -3.98 17.12 -0.96
N VAL A 93 -2.92 17.79 -0.53
CA VAL A 93 -2.40 18.97 -1.23
C VAL A 93 -1.91 18.61 -2.64
N ILE A 94 -1.12 17.55 -2.76
CA ILE A 94 -0.63 17.07 -4.06
C ILE A 94 -1.80 16.66 -4.97
N THR A 95 -2.74 15.90 -4.42
CA THR A 95 -3.93 15.43 -5.17
C THR A 95 -4.77 16.63 -5.62
N ALA A 96 -5.04 17.59 -4.75
CA ALA A 96 -5.82 18.77 -5.09
C ALA A 96 -5.13 19.61 -6.18
N GLN A 97 -3.82 19.82 -6.08
CA GLN A 97 -3.05 20.55 -7.08
C GLN A 97 -3.10 19.85 -8.45
N ALA A 98 -2.86 18.55 -8.48
CA ALA A 98 -2.89 17.77 -9.72
C ALA A 98 -4.30 17.70 -10.32
N SER A 99 -5.33 17.51 -9.48
CA SER A 99 -6.72 17.50 -9.92
C SER A 99 -7.16 18.86 -10.48
N ALA A 100 -6.76 19.97 -9.86
CA ALA A 100 -7.04 21.31 -10.38
C ALA A 100 -6.38 21.54 -11.74
N GLY A 101 -5.11 21.15 -11.91
CA GLY A 101 -4.41 21.23 -13.20
C GLY A 101 -5.09 20.42 -14.30
N LEU A 102 -5.58 19.20 -13.98
CA LEU A 102 -6.36 18.39 -14.93
C LEU A 102 -7.68 19.05 -15.31
N LEU A 103 -8.42 19.61 -14.35
CA LEU A 103 -9.68 20.31 -14.61
C LEU A 103 -9.47 21.56 -15.48
N GLN A 104 -8.43 22.34 -15.19
CA GLN A 104 -8.03 23.48 -16.02
C GLN A 104 -7.69 23.06 -17.45
N GLY A 105 -6.96 21.95 -17.61
CA GLY A 105 -6.67 21.36 -18.93
C GLY A 105 -7.93 20.92 -19.69
N MET A 106 -9.02 20.61 -18.98
CA MET A 106 -10.35 20.31 -19.55
C MET A 106 -11.22 21.56 -19.76
N GLY A 107 -10.69 22.77 -19.52
CA GLY A 107 -11.42 24.04 -19.66
C GLY A 107 -12.33 24.38 -18.47
N ILE A 108 -12.23 23.65 -17.36
CA ILE A 108 -13.00 23.90 -16.14
C ILE A 108 -12.18 24.82 -15.22
N ALA A 109 -12.72 25.99 -14.89
CA ALA A 109 -12.11 26.90 -13.95
C ALA A 109 -12.05 26.25 -12.55
N ALA A 110 -10.85 25.82 -12.16
CA ALA A 110 -10.58 25.17 -10.89
C ALA A 110 -9.33 25.76 -10.25
N GLU A 111 -9.40 26.17 -8.99
CA GLU A 111 -8.28 26.72 -8.23
C GLU A 111 -8.15 25.99 -6.89
N ARG A 112 -6.92 25.70 -6.47
CA ARG A 112 -6.65 25.07 -5.18
C ARG A 112 -6.76 26.13 -4.07
N SER A 113 -7.59 25.85 -3.06
CA SER A 113 -7.67 26.65 -1.83
C SER A 113 -7.35 25.76 -0.61
N GLY A 114 -6.07 25.71 -0.22
CA GLY A 114 -5.62 24.81 0.84
C GLY A 114 -5.77 23.33 0.46
N THR A 115 -6.58 22.59 1.21
CA THR A 115 -7.03 21.23 0.87
C THR A 115 -8.38 21.20 0.15
N ALA A 116 -9.04 22.34 -0.03
CA ALA A 116 -10.26 22.45 -0.81
C ALA A 116 -9.94 22.91 -2.25
N MET A 117 -10.96 22.87 -3.11
CA MET A 117 -10.87 23.32 -4.49
C MET A 117 -12.05 24.23 -4.82
N LEU A 118 -11.76 25.41 -5.34
CA LEU A 118 -12.77 26.31 -5.87
C LEU A 118 -12.98 25.96 -7.34
N VAL A 119 -14.15 25.39 -7.67
CA VAL A 119 -14.50 24.98 -9.04
C VAL A 119 -15.73 25.75 -9.49
N GLN A 120 -15.59 26.53 -10.56
CA GLN A 120 -16.66 27.38 -11.09
C GLN A 120 -17.32 28.27 -10.00
N GLY A 121 -16.51 28.80 -9.08
CA GLY A 121 -16.99 29.62 -7.97
C GLY A 121 -17.62 28.85 -6.80
N ARG A 122 -17.65 27.51 -6.83
CA ARG A 122 -18.10 26.66 -5.73
C ARG A 122 -16.92 26.02 -5.00
N LEU A 123 -16.89 26.15 -3.68
CA LEU A 123 -15.86 25.53 -2.86
C LEU A 123 -16.22 24.07 -2.57
N VAL A 124 -15.43 23.13 -3.09
CA VAL A 124 -15.54 21.70 -2.84
C VAL A 124 -14.43 21.28 -1.88
N ILE A 125 -14.81 20.77 -0.71
CA ILE A 125 -13.86 20.33 0.33
C ILE A 125 -13.39 18.91 0.02
N VAL A 126 -12.07 18.69 0.03
CA VAL A 126 -11.48 17.36 -0.11
C VAL A 126 -11.27 16.75 1.27
N ASP A 127 -12.21 15.90 1.69
CA ASP A 127 -12.21 15.30 3.01
C ASP A 127 -11.12 14.23 3.21
N ALA A 128 -10.97 13.77 4.45
CA ALA A 128 -10.05 12.69 4.83
C ALA A 128 -10.06 11.42 3.95
N PRO A 129 -11.22 10.87 3.51
CA PRO A 129 -11.25 9.72 2.60
C PRO A 129 -10.69 9.98 1.20
N CYS A 130 -10.51 11.25 0.80
CA CYS A 130 -9.93 11.62 -0.49
C CYS A 130 -8.39 11.75 -0.46
N SER A 131 -7.77 11.54 0.70
CA SER A 131 -6.30 11.53 0.85
C SER A 131 -5.60 10.42 0.07
N GLY A 132 -6.32 9.40 -0.39
CA GLY A 132 -5.74 8.24 -1.08
C GLY A 132 -5.02 7.27 -0.16
N VAL A 133 -4.96 7.51 1.17
CA VAL A 133 -4.26 6.64 2.12
C VAL A 133 -4.87 5.23 2.15
N GLN A 134 -6.20 5.12 2.15
CA GLN A 134 -6.87 3.81 2.10
C GLN A 134 -6.60 3.08 0.77
N MET A 135 -6.62 3.82 -0.34
CA MET A 135 -6.29 3.28 -1.66
C MET A 135 -4.84 2.79 -1.70
N ALA A 136 -3.90 3.55 -1.16
CA ALA A 136 -2.49 3.18 -1.04
C ALA A 136 -2.30 1.92 -0.20
N TRP A 137 -2.95 1.85 0.96
CA TRP A 137 -2.91 0.69 1.85
C TRP A 137 -3.40 -0.57 1.13
N MET A 138 -4.55 -0.49 0.45
CA MET A 138 -5.11 -1.62 -0.29
C MET A 138 -4.23 -2.03 -1.47
N ALA A 139 -3.68 -1.06 -2.20
CA ALA A 139 -2.75 -1.32 -3.30
C ALA A 139 -1.46 -2.01 -2.83
N TRP A 140 -0.86 -1.55 -1.73
CA TRP A 140 0.32 -2.21 -1.16
C TRP A 140 0.00 -3.59 -0.59
N PHE A 141 -1.17 -3.77 0.02
CA PHE A 141 -1.64 -5.10 0.44
C PHE A 141 -1.76 -6.03 -0.76
N CYS A 142 -2.45 -5.59 -1.82
CA CYS A 142 -2.62 -6.34 -3.06
C CYS A 142 -1.26 -6.69 -3.69
N ALA A 143 -0.35 -5.72 -3.74
CA ALA A 143 1.00 -5.93 -4.25
C ALA A 143 1.78 -7.00 -3.48
N CYS A 144 1.77 -6.93 -2.15
CA CYS A 144 2.45 -7.90 -1.30
C CYS A 144 1.80 -9.28 -1.42
N ALA A 145 0.47 -9.33 -1.48
CA ALA A 145 -0.31 -10.56 -1.66
C ALA A 145 0.06 -11.27 -2.96
N VAL A 146 -0.05 -10.55 -4.09
CA VAL A 146 0.24 -11.09 -5.42
C VAL A 146 1.70 -11.50 -5.54
N ALA A 147 2.64 -10.64 -5.12
CA ALA A 147 4.07 -10.94 -5.15
C ALA A 147 4.43 -12.18 -4.31
N ALA A 148 3.79 -12.36 -3.16
CA ALA A 148 3.96 -13.55 -2.34
C ALA A 148 3.31 -14.79 -2.99
N LEU A 149 2.18 -14.67 -3.69
CA LEU A 149 1.51 -15.77 -4.38
C LEU A 149 2.33 -16.25 -5.59
N VAL A 150 2.84 -15.33 -6.41
CA VAL A 150 3.68 -15.67 -7.58
C VAL A 150 5.14 -15.94 -7.23
N SER A 151 5.51 -15.90 -5.94
CA SER A 151 6.88 -16.09 -5.45
C SER A 151 7.89 -15.15 -6.13
N LEU A 152 7.51 -13.87 -6.29
CA LEU A 152 8.33 -12.83 -6.90
C LEU A 152 9.64 -12.65 -6.11
N ARG A 153 10.76 -12.45 -6.81
CA ARG A 153 12.05 -12.17 -6.14
C ARG A 153 11.98 -10.82 -5.44
N ASP A 154 12.58 -10.72 -4.26
CA ASP A 154 12.62 -9.47 -3.48
C ASP A 154 13.15 -8.27 -4.28
N ARG A 155 14.19 -8.46 -5.10
CA ARG A 155 14.74 -7.38 -5.95
C ARG A 155 13.72 -6.87 -6.98
N ASP A 156 12.96 -7.77 -7.58
CA ASP A 156 11.97 -7.42 -8.59
C ASP A 156 10.73 -6.78 -7.94
N PHE A 157 10.34 -7.27 -6.76
CA PHE A 157 9.31 -6.64 -5.93
C PHE A 157 9.68 -5.20 -5.57
N LEU A 158 10.89 -4.99 -5.04
CA LEU A 158 11.35 -3.66 -4.64
C LEU A 158 11.44 -2.68 -5.82
N ARG A 159 11.86 -3.14 -7.00
CA ARG A 159 11.87 -2.33 -8.23
C ARG A 159 10.48 -1.93 -8.72
N ARG A 160 9.44 -2.70 -8.40
CA ARG A 160 8.04 -2.43 -8.80
C ARG A 160 7.28 -1.55 -7.79
N LEU A 161 7.79 -1.35 -6.57
CA LEU A 161 7.15 -0.51 -5.55
C LEU A 161 6.91 0.95 -5.99
N PRO A 162 7.87 1.65 -6.64
CA PRO A 162 7.64 3.03 -7.09
C PRO A 162 6.47 3.12 -8.08
N TRP A 163 6.32 2.13 -8.96
CA TRP A 163 5.22 2.05 -9.91
C TRP A 163 3.87 1.92 -9.21
N ILE A 164 3.79 1.17 -8.11
CA ILE A 164 2.56 1.09 -7.31
C ILE A 164 2.21 2.46 -6.73
N GLY A 165 3.20 3.17 -6.17
CA GLY A 165 3.00 4.52 -5.66
C GLY A 165 2.47 5.47 -6.75
N ALA A 166 3.04 5.40 -7.96
CA ALA A 166 2.60 6.19 -9.10
C ALA A 166 1.16 5.83 -9.54
N ILE A 167 0.82 4.54 -9.61
CA ILE A 167 -0.53 4.06 -9.97
C ILE A 167 -1.56 4.53 -8.95
N VAL A 168 -1.25 4.41 -7.65
CA VAL A 168 -2.12 4.88 -6.56
C VAL A 168 -2.33 6.38 -6.65
N LEU A 169 -1.26 7.15 -6.84
CA LEU A 169 -1.35 8.60 -6.96
C LEU A 169 -2.20 9.00 -8.17
N ALA A 170 -1.95 8.40 -9.33
CA ALA A 170 -2.72 8.66 -10.55
C ALA A 170 -4.20 8.29 -10.36
N GLY A 171 -4.49 7.11 -9.80
CA GLY A 171 -5.86 6.67 -9.50
C GLY A 171 -6.57 7.60 -8.51
N ASN A 172 -5.87 8.08 -7.48
CA ASN A 172 -6.44 9.02 -6.52
C ASN A 172 -6.70 10.40 -7.13
N VAL A 173 -5.78 10.91 -7.97
CA VAL A 173 -5.96 12.16 -8.70
C VAL A 173 -7.16 12.07 -9.64
N LEU A 174 -7.27 10.99 -10.43
CA LEU A 174 -8.41 10.78 -11.32
C LEU A 174 -9.73 10.67 -10.55
N ARG A 175 -9.77 9.87 -9.47
CA ARG A 175 -10.94 9.77 -8.59
C ARG A 175 -11.36 11.14 -8.08
N ASN A 176 -10.41 11.93 -7.57
CA ASN A 176 -10.69 13.24 -6.99
C ASN A 176 -11.14 14.25 -8.05
N THR A 177 -10.53 14.24 -9.25
CA THR A 177 -10.96 15.05 -10.39
C THR A 177 -12.40 14.76 -10.80
N VAL A 178 -12.76 13.47 -10.91
CA VAL A 178 -14.13 13.06 -11.26
C VAL A 178 -15.12 13.48 -10.16
N LEU A 179 -14.81 13.18 -8.89
CA LEU A 179 -15.70 13.53 -7.77
C LEU A 179 -15.94 15.03 -7.70
N VAL A 180 -14.88 15.85 -7.76
CA VAL A 180 -14.99 17.30 -7.69
C VAL A 180 -15.76 17.88 -8.88
N ALA A 181 -15.55 17.36 -10.10
CA ALA A 181 -16.28 17.81 -11.28
C ALA A 181 -17.78 17.47 -11.24
N LEU A 182 -18.16 16.38 -10.56
CA LEU A 182 -19.55 16.02 -10.37
C LEU A 182 -20.19 16.80 -9.21
N GLU A 183 -19.46 17.00 -8.11
CA GLU A 183 -19.90 17.77 -6.95
C GLU A 183 -20.14 19.25 -7.28
N SER A 184 -19.36 19.81 -8.21
CA SER A 184 -19.53 21.20 -8.64
C SER A 184 -20.82 21.47 -9.42
N ARG A 185 -21.57 20.42 -9.81
CA ARG A 185 -22.84 20.56 -10.53
C ARG A 185 -23.95 21.13 -9.62
N PRO A 186 -24.97 21.81 -10.18
CA PRO A 186 -26.08 22.33 -9.41
C PRO A 186 -26.84 21.25 -8.61
N GLN A 187 -26.94 20.04 -9.15
CA GLN A 187 -27.61 18.91 -8.50
C GLN A 187 -26.78 18.26 -7.37
N GLY A 188 -25.50 18.60 -7.24
CA GLY A 188 -24.56 17.93 -6.33
C GLY A 188 -24.31 16.47 -6.70
N LEU A 189 -23.59 15.74 -5.83
CA LEU A 189 -23.34 14.31 -6.01
C LEU A 189 -24.09 13.48 -4.96
N ALA A 190 -24.83 12.46 -5.41
CA ALA A 190 -25.45 11.51 -4.50
C ALA A 190 -24.39 10.65 -3.78
N ALA A 191 -24.59 10.35 -2.49
CA ALA A 191 -23.65 9.57 -1.69
C ALA A 191 -23.32 8.20 -2.31
N ALA A 192 -24.30 7.51 -2.88
CA ALA A 192 -24.09 6.23 -3.56
C ALA A 192 -23.17 6.33 -4.78
N LEU A 193 -23.26 7.43 -5.55
CA LEU A 193 -22.34 7.68 -6.67
C LEU A 193 -20.93 8.00 -6.18
N HIS A 194 -20.82 8.75 -5.08
CA HIS A 194 -19.53 9.05 -4.45
C HIS A 194 -18.81 7.76 -4.04
N GLU A 195 -19.50 6.83 -3.37
CA GLU A 195 -18.96 5.53 -2.99
C GLU A 195 -18.66 4.64 -4.20
N GLY A 196 -19.57 4.61 -5.18
CA GLY A 196 -19.42 3.82 -6.41
C GLY A 196 -18.18 4.22 -7.23
N ILE A 197 -17.94 5.52 -7.39
CA ILE A 197 -16.74 6.03 -8.08
C ILE A 197 -15.48 5.68 -7.28
N GLY A 198 -15.52 5.80 -5.95
CA GLY A 198 -14.42 5.38 -5.08
C GLY A 198 -14.08 3.91 -5.24
N LEU A 199 -15.09 3.03 -5.24
CA LEU A 199 -14.93 1.60 -5.39
C LEU A 199 -14.41 1.23 -6.79
N ALA A 200 -14.94 1.86 -7.83
CA ALA A 200 -14.49 1.65 -9.21
C ALA A 200 -13.03 2.06 -9.40
N ALA A 201 -12.63 3.24 -8.89
CA ALA A 201 -11.25 3.69 -8.94
C ALA A 201 -10.31 2.75 -8.17
N LEU A 202 -10.73 2.28 -6.98
CA LEU A 202 -9.97 1.30 -6.21
C LEU A 202 -9.80 -0.02 -6.96
N ALA A 203 -10.87 -0.54 -7.57
CA ALA A 203 -10.82 -1.77 -8.35
C ALA A 203 -9.86 -1.66 -9.54
N LEU A 204 -9.89 -0.55 -10.27
CA LEU A 204 -8.97 -0.27 -11.38
C LEU A 204 -7.51 -0.22 -10.90
N VAL A 205 -7.24 0.48 -9.79
CA VAL A 205 -5.90 0.55 -9.19
C VAL A 205 -5.42 -0.85 -8.77
N CYS A 206 -6.27 -1.63 -8.08
CA CYS A 206 -5.93 -3.00 -7.70
C CYS A 206 -5.65 -3.88 -8.93
N ALA A 207 -6.47 -3.80 -9.98
CA ALA A 207 -6.24 -4.55 -11.22
C ALA A 207 -4.91 -4.16 -11.89
N ALA A 208 -4.58 -2.87 -11.93
CA ALA A 208 -3.31 -2.39 -12.46
C ALA A 208 -2.12 -2.90 -11.62
N VAL A 209 -2.24 -2.88 -10.28
CA VAL A 209 -1.22 -3.42 -9.36
C VAL A 209 -1.02 -4.92 -9.56
N VAL A 210 -2.11 -5.69 -9.72
CA VAL A 210 -2.04 -7.12 -10.05
C VAL A 210 -1.30 -7.30 -11.37
N GLY A 211 -1.62 -6.53 -12.41
CA GLY A 211 -0.93 -6.57 -13.70
C GLY A 211 0.57 -6.29 -13.58
N VAL A 212 0.96 -5.26 -12.83
CA VAL A 212 2.37 -4.93 -12.59
C VAL A 212 3.08 -6.02 -11.80
N MET A 213 2.42 -6.65 -10.82
CA MET A 213 3.06 -7.67 -9.96
C MET A 213 3.09 -9.06 -10.59
N ALA A 214 2.08 -9.43 -11.36
CA ALA A 214 2.02 -10.69 -12.10
C ALA A 214 2.71 -10.61 -13.47
N GLY A 215 3.03 -9.40 -13.95
CA GLY A 215 3.62 -9.15 -15.26
C GLY A 215 4.90 -9.98 -15.53
N PRO A 216 5.07 -10.48 -16.78
CA PRO A 216 6.11 -11.45 -17.11
C PRO A 216 7.48 -10.95 -16.69
N GLN A 217 8.15 -11.71 -15.81
CA GLN A 217 9.58 -11.53 -15.62
C GLN A 217 10.26 -11.88 -16.94
N ALA A 218 10.93 -10.91 -17.56
CA ALA A 218 11.82 -11.14 -18.68
C ALA A 218 12.69 -12.37 -18.39
N LYS A 219 12.67 -13.30 -19.35
CA LYS A 219 13.37 -14.59 -19.41
C LYS A 219 14.89 -14.46 -19.22
N GLY A 220 15.35 -14.08 -18.03
CA GLY A 220 16.76 -13.74 -17.74
C GLY A 220 17.46 -14.67 -16.74
N GLY A 221 16.84 -15.78 -16.35
CA GLY A 221 17.44 -16.80 -15.49
C GLY A 221 17.68 -18.10 -16.26
N ARG A 222 18.57 -18.04 -17.25
CA ARG A 222 19.10 -19.18 -18.01
C ARG A 222 19.76 -20.19 -17.07
N ARG A 223 19.51 -21.48 -17.33
CA ARG A 223 20.55 -22.50 -17.62
C ARG A 223 21.77 -22.60 -16.67
N GLU A 224 21.57 -22.94 -15.40
CA GLU A 224 22.68 -23.38 -14.51
C GLU A 224 22.31 -24.63 -13.67
N THR A 225 21.61 -25.61 -14.25
CA THR A 225 21.43 -26.94 -13.62
C THR A 225 21.60 -28.08 -14.62
N MET A 226 22.55 -27.94 -15.53
CA MET A 226 23.01 -29.03 -16.41
C MET A 226 24.48 -28.78 -16.76
N VAL A 227 25.35 -28.96 -15.76
CA VAL A 227 26.68 -29.60 -15.84
C VAL A 227 26.98 -30.12 -14.45
#